data_AF-A0A0G1QXN4-F1
#
_entry.id   AF-A0A0G1QXN4-F1
#
_cell.length_a   1.000
_cell.length_b   1.000
_cell.length_c   1.000
_cell.angle_alpha   90.00
_cell.angle_beta   90.00
_cell.angle_gamma   90.00
#
_symmetry.space_group_name_H-M   'P 1'
#
loop_
_entity.id
_entity.type
_entity.pdbx_description
1 polymer ?
#
loop_
_entity_poly.entity_id
_entity_poly.type
_entity_poly.pdbx_seq_one_letter_code
_entity_poly.pdbx_strand_id
1 'polypeptide(L)'
;MMRNNSYISISIVGDSQMQKLNKKHLDKDHTTDVLSFNMDELRDDGVYYIGDVIVNADQARRQAAQYKNTFEEEISQLAAHGILHLLGVHHAGDE
;
A
#
# COMPACT_ATOMS: atom_id res chain seq x y z
N MET A 1 10.59 -6.42 -16.05
CA MET A 1 9.64 -6.83 -17.12
C MET A 1 8.55 -7.63 -16.43
N MET A 2 7.30 -7.14 -16.38
CA MET A 2 6.22 -7.86 -15.68
C MET A 2 5.95 -9.19 -16.39
N ARG A 3 5.80 -10.27 -15.63
CA ARG A 3 5.39 -11.57 -16.16
C ARG A 3 3.91 -11.49 -16.54
N ASN A 4 3.49 -12.23 -17.57
CA ASN A 4 2.06 -12.41 -17.84
C ASN A 4 1.41 -13.07 -16.61
N ASN A 5 0.17 -12.67 -16.29
CA ASN A 5 -0.61 -13.16 -15.14
C ASN A 5 -0.05 -12.73 -13.76
N SER A 6 0.30 -11.44 -13.63
CA SER A 6 0.77 -10.84 -12.36
C SER A 6 -0.39 -10.24 -11.55
N TYR A 7 -0.34 -10.36 -10.22
CA TYR A 7 -1.39 -9.88 -9.30
C TYR A 7 -0.81 -9.04 -8.17
N ILE A 8 -1.52 -7.95 -7.85
CA ILE A 8 -1.34 -7.14 -6.65
C ILE A 8 -2.68 -7.12 -5.92
N SER A 9 -2.62 -7.31 -4.60
CA SER A 9 -3.77 -7.15 -3.72
C SER A 9 -3.80 -5.74 -3.16
N ILE A 10 -4.96 -5.08 -3.19
CA ILE A 10 -5.17 -3.76 -2.59
C ILE A 10 -6.26 -3.87 -1.54
N SER A 11 -5.93 -3.52 -0.31
CA SER A 11 -6.87 -3.50 0.82
C SER A 11 -7.04 -2.10 1.37
N ILE A 12 -8.27 -1.67 1.58
CA ILE A 12 -8.58 -0.38 2.20
C ILE A 12 -9.04 -0.64 3.64
N VAL A 13 -8.35 -0.04 4.60
CA VAL A 13 -8.58 -0.25 6.04
C VAL A 13 -8.66 1.07 6.79
N GLY A 14 -9.11 1.06 8.05
CA GLY A 14 -9.05 2.23 8.94
C GLY A 14 -7.83 2.20 9.87
N ASP A 15 -7.66 3.26 10.65
CA ASP A 15 -6.49 3.49 11.53
C ASP A 15 -6.21 2.32 12.47
N SER A 16 -7.25 1.77 13.11
CA SER A 16 -7.09 0.68 14.09
C SER A 16 -6.47 -0.56 13.46
N GLN A 17 -6.87 -0.91 12.24
CA GLN A 17 -6.32 -2.06 11.53
C GLN A 17 -4.94 -1.74 10.95
N MET A 18 -4.75 -0.51 10.45
CA MET A 18 -3.45 -0.05 9.94
C MET A 18 -2.37 -0.10 11.03
N GLN A 19 -2.64 0.44 12.21
CA GLN A 19 -1.70 0.40 13.34
C GLN A 19 -1.39 -1.04 13.78
N LYS A 20 -2.39 -1.94 13.82
CA LYS A 20 -2.17 -3.36 14.13
C LYS A 20 -1.23 -4.02 13.12
N LEU A 21 -1.40 -3.74 11.82
CA LEU A 21 -0.54 -4.27 10.77
C LEU A 21 0.87 -3.68 10.86
N ASN A 22 0.99 -2.37 11.07
CA ASN A 22 2.27 -1.69 11.21
C ASN A 22 3.07 -2.22 12.42
N LYS A 23 2.40 -2.42 13.56
CA LYS A 23 3.01 -3.03 14.74
C LYS A 23 3.41 -4.48 14.50
N LYS A 24 2.52 -5.27 13.90
CA LYS A 24 2.76 -6.70 13.66
C LYS A 24 3.92 -6.96 12.70
N HIS A 25 4.04 -6.15 11.65
CA HIS A 25 4.98 -6.44 10.55
C HIS A 25 6.23 -5.56 10.55
N LEU A 26 6.17 -4.34 11.12
CA LEU A 26 7.29 -3.39 11.14
C LEU A 26 7.68 -2.94 12.56
N ASP A 27 7.09 -3.53 13.60
CA ASP A 27 7.28 -3.20 15.02
C ASP A 27 6.94 -1.74 15.41
N LYS A 28 6.29 -1.00 14.51
CA LYS A 28 5.90 0.41 14.67
C LYS A 28 4.49 0.53 15.24
N ASP A 29 4.37 0.98 16.49
CA ASP A 29 3.08 1.12 17.18
C ASP A 29 2.39 2.48 16.91
N HIS A 30 2.17 2.77 15.63
CA HIS A 30 1.39 3.93 15.17
C HIS A 30 0.76 3.64 13.81
N THR A 31 -0.27 4.41 13.45
CA THR A 31 -0.89 4.34 12.12
C THR A 31 0.02 4.98 11.06
N THR A 32 -0.15 4.60 9.79
CA THR A 32 0.48 5.22 8.63
C THR A 32 -0.55 5.40 7.52
N ASP A 33 -0.19 6.05 6.43
CA ASP A 33 -1.04 6.23 5.25
C ASP A 33 -1.13 4.97 4.38
N VAL A 34 0.00 4.31 4.13
CA VAL A 34 0.08 3.11 3.30
C VAL A 34 1.15 2.14 3.79
N LEU A 35 0.91 0.84 3.59
CA LEU A 35 1.91 -0.22 3.76
C LEU A 35 2.00 -1.04 2.47
N SER A 36 3.22 -1.36 2.06
CA SER A 36 3.50 -2.23 0.92
C SER A 36 4.30 -3.46 1.37
N PHE A 37 3.78 -4.65 1.11
CA PHE A 37 4.46 -5.92 1.41
C PHE A 37 4.79 -6.64 0.10
N ASN A 38 6.08 -6.70 -0.23
CA ASN A 38 6.58 -7.40 -1.40
C ASN A 38 6.67 -8.91 -1.12
N MET A 39 6.05 -9.72 -1.98
CA MET A 39 6.03 -11.18 -1.86
C MET A 39 6.89 -11.88 -2.92
N ASP A 40 6.98 -11.32 -4.13
CA ASP A 40 7.77 -11.84 -5.25
C ASP A 40 7.62 -13.38 -5.45
N GLU A 41 6.37 -13.85 -5.53
CA GLU A 41 6.07 -15.29 -5.48
C GLU A 41 5.44 -15.79 -6.78
N LEU A 42 6.00 -16.85 -7.39
CA LEU A 42 5.34 -17.59 -8.48
C LEU A 42 4.59 -18.79 -7.89
N ARG A 43 3.27 -18.78 -8.00
CA ARG A 43 2.39 -19.85 -7.50
C ARG A 43 2.29 -21.01 -8.49
N ASP A 44 1.89 -22.17 -7.98
CA ASP A 44 1.76 -23.42 -8.74
C ASP A 44 0.77 -23.34 -9.92
N ASP A 45 -0.22 -22.43 -9.83
CA ASP A 45 -1.20 -22.15 -10.89
C ASP A 45 -0.67 -21.19 -11.98
N GLY A 46 0.61 -20.81 -11.90
CA GLY A 46 1.26 -19.90 -12.84
C GLY A 46 0.94 -18.42 -12.59
N VAL A 47 0.25 -18.09 -11.50
CA VAL A 47 0.05 -16.71 -11.07
C VAL A 47 1.33 -16.17 -10.42
N TYR A 48 1.77 -15.00 -10.86
CA TYR A 48 2.86 -14.29 -10.20
C TYR A 48 2.30 -13.24 -9.24
N TYR A 49 2.43 -13.50 -7.94
CA TYR A 49 1.94 -12.62 -6.89
C TYR A 49 3.02 -11.64 -6.47
N ILE A 50 2.82 -10.36 -6.81
CA ILE A 50 3.79 -9.30 -6.54
C ILE A 50 3.76 -8.92 -5.06
N GLY A 51 2.56 -8.78 -4.49
CA GLY A 51 2.39 -8.44 -3.08
C GLY A 51 1.10 -7.71 -2.75
N ASP A 52 1.10 -7.10 -1.56
CA ASP A 52 -0.03 -6.41 -0.96
C ASP A 52 0.24 -4.92 -0.80
N VAL A 53 -0.76 -4.10 -1.11
CA VAL A 53 -0.83 -2.67 -0.77
C VAL A 53 -2.02 -2.46 0.16
N ILE A 54 -1.76 -1.88 1.34
CA ILE A 54 -2.78 -1.58 2.33
C ILE A 54 -2.88 -0.07 2.45
N VAL A 55 -4.05 0.49 2.16
CA VAL A 55 -4.30 1.94 2.20
C VAL A 55 -5.17 2.28 3.40
N ASN A 56 -4.77 3.30 4.15
CA ASN A 56 -5.53 3.80 5.29
C ASN A 56 -6.55 4.87 4.86
N ALA A 57 -7.83 4.50 4.85
CA ALA A 57 -8.92 5.41 4.51
C ALA A 57 -9.06 6.58 5.49
N ASP A 58 -8.79 6.37 6.78
CA ASP A 58 -8.90 7.44 7.77
C ASP A 58 -7.80 8.48 7.58
N GLN A 59 -6.59 8.06 7.21
CA GLN A 59 -5.53 8.99 6.82
C GLN A 59 -5.85 9.71 5.51
N ALA A 60 -6.30 8.98 4.49
CA ALA A 60 -6.66 9.58 3.21
C ALA A 60 -7.73 10.67 3.37
N ARG A 61 -8.70 10.50 4.29
CA ARG A 61 -9.67 11.56 4.62
C ARG A 61 -9.03 12.80 5.24
N ARG A 62 -8.07 12.62 6.15
CA ARG A 62 -7.34 13.74 6.78
C ARG A 62 -6.47 14.48 5.76
N GLN A 63 -5.75 13.74 4.93
CA GLN A 63 -4.91 14.28 3.87
C GLN A 63 -5.74 15.00 2.79
N ALA A 64 -6.86 14.43 2.35
CA ALA A 64 -7.77 15.07 1.41
C ALA A 64 -8.24 16.45 1.91
N ALA A 65 -8.65 16.54 3.18
CA ALA A 65 -9.03 17.81 3.79
C ALA A 65 -7.85 18.80 3.89
N GLN A 66 -6.65 18.32 4.22
CA GLN A 66 -5.44 19.13 4.36
C GLN A 66 -4.94 19.67 3.01
N TYR A 67 -4.89 18.83 1.98
CA TYR A 67 -4.35 19.14 0.66
C TYR A 67 -5.39 19.70 -0.31
N LYS A 68 -6.66 19.79 0.12
CA LYS A 68 -7.79 20.21 -0.71
C LYS A 68 -8.00 19.29 -1.94
N ASN A 69 -7.72 18.01 -1.75
CA ASN A 69 -8.03 16.94 -2.71
C ASN A 69 -9.39 16.30 -2.35
N THR A 70 -9.94 15.53 -3.28
CA THR A 70 -11.02 14.59 -2.98
C THR A 70 -10.48 13.34 -2.25
N PHE A 71 -11.38 12.65 -1.53
CA PHE A 71 -11.02 11.39 -0.86
C PHE A 71 -10.58 10.33 -1.87
N GLU A 72 -11.24 10.26 -3.02
CA GLU A 72 -10.96 9.33 -4.11
C GLU A 72 -9.60 9.60 -4.76
N GLU A 73 -9.22 10.86 -4.96
CA GLU A 73 -7.89 11.23 -5.44
C GLU A 73 -6.80 10.78 -4.47
N GLU A 74 -7.00 10.98 -3.17
CA GLU A 74 -6.01 10.61 -2.15
C GLU A 74 -5.84 9.08 -2.05
N ILE A 75 -6.95 8.32 -2.04
CA ILE A 75 -6.89 6.85 -2.09
C ILE A 75 -6.16 6.38 -3.35
N SER A 76 -6.43 6.99 -4.50
CA SER A 76 -5.80 6.64 -5.77
C SER A 76 -4.30 6.92 -5.75
N GLN A 77 -3.89 8.06 -5.19
CA GLN A 77 -2.48 8.43 -5.04
C GLN A 77 -1.74 7.48 -4.10
N LEU A 78 -2.30 7.17 -2.93
CA LEU A 78 -1.70 6.24 -1.96
C LEU A 78 -1.59 4.83 -2.54
N ALA A 79 -2.63 4.34 -3.24
CA ALA A 79 -2.58 3.04 -3.91
C ALA A 79 -1.51 3.01 -5.01
N ALA A 80 -1.44 4.04 -5.85
CA ALA A 80 -0.43 4.15 -6.90
C ALA A 80 0.99 4.19 -6.32
N HIS A 81 1.21 5.00 -5.27
CA HIS A 81 2.47 5.09 -4.55
C HIS A 81 2.87 3.73 -3.96
N GLY A 82 1.94 3.04 -3.28
CA GLY A 82 2.18 1.70 -2.74
C GLY A 82 2.54 0.67 -3.82
N ILE A 83 1.91 0.73 -5.00
CA ILE A 83 2.24 -0.12 -6.15
C ILE A 83 3.63 0.20 -6.70
N LEU A 84 3.98 1.48 -6.85
CA LEU A 84 5.32 1.89 -7.32
C LEU A 84 6.43 1.34 -6.42
N HIS A 85 6.20 1.35 -5.10
CA HIS A 85 7.10 0.71 -4.14
C HIS A 85 7.25 -0.78 -4.36
N LEU A 86 6.15 -1.51 -4.61
CA LEU A 86 6.22 -2.94 -4.92
C LEU A 86 7.01 -3.21 -6.21
N LEU A 87 7.00 -2.28 -7.16
CA LEU A 87 7.74 -2.38 -8.41
C LEU A 87 9.20 -1.92 -8.32
N GLY A 88 9.69 -1.60 -7.11
CA GLY A 88 11.07 -1.15 -6.88
C GLY A 88 11.34 0.29 -7.32
N VAL A 89 10.30 1.08 -7.57
CA VAL A 89 10.42 2.52 -7.81
C VAL A 89 10.32 3.22 -6.46
N HIS A 90 11.47 3.52 -5.87
CA HIS A 90 11.56 4.28 -4.62
C HIS A 90 11.68 5.77 -4.92
N HIS A 91 10.97 6.62 -4.15
CA HIS A 91 11.25 8.05 -4.14
C HIS A 91 12.39 8.33 -3.16
N ALA A 92 13.12 9.42 -3.39
CA ALA A 92 14.15 9.87 -2.45
C ALA A 92 13.45 10.33 -1.16
N GLY A 93 13.62 9.58 -0.07
CA GLY A 93 13.06 9.91 1.25
C GLY A 93 12.30 8.78 1.96
N ASP A 94 12.16 7.61 1.33
CA ASP A 94 11.38 6.47 1.86
C ASP A 94 12.17 5.54 2.81
N GLU A 95 13.23 6.05 3.47
CA GLU A 95 14.02 5.35 4.52
C GLU A 95 13.69 5.84 5.94
#